data_AF-A0A3E2GVD0-F1
#
_entry.id   AF-A0A3E2GVD0-F1
#
_cell.length_a   1.000
_cell.length_b   1.000
_cell.length_c   1.000
_cell.angle_alpha   90.00
_cell.angle_beta   90.00
_cell.angle_gamma   90.00
#
_symmetry.space_group_name_H-M   'P 1'
#
loop_
_entity.id
_entity.type
_entity.pdbx_description
1 polymer ?
#
loop_
_entity_poly.entity_id
_entity_poly.type
_entity_poly.pdbx_seq_one_letter_code
_entity_poly.pdbx_strand_id
1 'polypeptide(L)'
;MDAQAKSLAQGAELLQKKILEKIKDLDLSGISTAKPEILDGIRQNLDAGVFNKHNQTGIVEVRATFKAIRDSELLWELEIIWDADNPVPSDKSNAQTAHYGYEVYKNNIRVAGPGHIFFEKNIILPHYRIKNIGLIEDLSLKLSKSGKMGNGTMTSETRYFKLKKL
;
A
#
# COMPACT_ATOMS: atom_id res chain seq x y z
N MET A 1 20.36 4.62 4.21
CA MET A 1 19.57 5.87 4.31
C MET A 1 18.19 5.58 3.78
N ASP A 2 17.15 5.92 4.55
CA ASP A 2 15.79 5.86 4.03
C ASP A 2 15.62 6.81 2.84
N ALA A 3 14.73 6.45 1.91
CA ALA A 3 14.53 7.24 0.71
C ALA A 3 13.87 8.56 1.10
N GLN A 4 14.47 9.68 0.68
CA GLN A 4 13.93 11.01 0.90
C GLN A 4 13.31 11.54 -0.40
N ALA A 5 12.00 11.77 -0.38
CA ALA A 5 11.24 12.28 -1.51
C ALA A 5 11.14 13.81 -1.44
N LYS A 6 11.32 14.45 -2.61
CA LYS A 6 11.27 15.92 -2.80
C LYS A 6 9.88 16.43 -3.18
N SER A 7 8.93 15.53 -3.40
CA SER A 7 7.54 15.86 -3.70
C SER A 7 6.63 14.68 -3.34
N LEU A 8 5.34 14.96 -3.17
CA LEU A 8 4.34 13.93 -2.88
C LEU A 8 4.23 12.90 -4.03
N ALA A 9 4.32 13.35 -5.28
CA ALA A 9 4.28 12.48 -6.45
C ALA A 9 5.49 11.53 -6.48
N GLN A 10 6.69 12.07 -6.27
CA GLN A 10 7.89 11.24 -6.16
C GLN A 10 7.79 10.26 -4.98
N GLY A 11 7.21 10.68 -3.86
CA GLY A 11 6.98 9.82 -2.72
C GLY A 11 6.08 8.62 -3.06
N ALA A 12 5.01 8.84 -3.81
CA ALA A 12 4.10 7.79 -4.26
C ALA A 12 4.79 6.80 -5.23
N GLU A 13 5.56 7.31 -6.19
CA GLU A 13 6.34 6.45 -7.11
C GLU A 13 7.35 5.59 -6.35
N LEU A 14 8.09 6.17 -5.40
CA LEU A 14 9.04 5.46 -4.55
C LEU A 14 8.35 4.44 -3.64
N LEU A 15 7.17 4.77 -3.11
CA LEU A 15 6.35 3.88 -2.29
C LEU A 15 6.00 2.61 -3.07
N GLN A 16 5.42 2.75 -4.27
CA GLN A 16 5.09 1.60 -5.12
C GLN A 16 6.34 0.79 -5.48
N LYS A 17 7.43 1.46 -5.85
CA LYS A 17 8.70 0.79 -6.14
C LYS A 17 9.17 -0.06 -4.95
N LYS A 18 9.22 0.51 -3.74
CA LYS A 18 9.65 -0.23 -2.53
C LYS A 18 8.74 -1.41 -2.21
N ILE A 19 7.42 -1.24 -2.31
CA ILE A 19 6.46 -2.33 -2.09
C ILE A 19 6.74 -3.48 -3.08
N LEU A 20 6.87 -3.17 -4.37
CA LEU A 20 7.14 -4.19 -5.40
C LEU A 20 8.50 -4.87 -5.21
N GLU A 21 9.53 -4.14 -4.77
CA GLU A 21 10.83 -4.72 -4.40
C GLU A 21 10.68 -5.73 -3.26
N LYS A 22 9.86 -5.44 -2.23
CA LYS A 22 9.61 -6.38 -1.12
C LYS A 22 8.83 -7.62 -1.56
N ILE A 23 7.88 -7.47 -2.48
CA ILE A 23 7.07 -8.57 -2.99
C ILE A 23 7.89 -9.48 -3.91
N LYS A 24 8.87 -8.92 -4.64
CA LYS A 24 9.72 -9.66 -5.58
C LYS A 24 10.39 -10.88 -4.96
N ASP A 25 10.71 -10.85 -3.67
CA ASP A 25 11.43 -11.94 -3.01
C ASP A 25 10.49 -12.95 -2.33
N LEU A 26 9.19 -12.69 -2.27
CA LEU A 26 8.22 -13.60 -1.67
C LEU A 26 8.03 -14.86 -2.52
N ASP A 27 7.80 -15.97 -1.86
CA ASP A 27 7.27 -17.17 -2.51
C ASP A 27 5.78 -16.95 -2.79
N LEU A 28 5.43 -16.81 -4.07
CA LEU A 28 4.06 -16.65 -4.57
C LEU A 28 3.69 -17.81 -5.50
N SER A 29 4.22 -19.00 -5.24
CA SER A 29 3.90 -20.20 -6.00
C SER A 29 2.46 -20.69 -5.78
N GLY A 30 1.99 -21.62 -6.62
CA GLY A 30 0.71 -22.30 -6.46
C GLY A 30 -0.20 -22.32 -7.69
N ILE A 31 -0.15 -21.27 -8.53
CA ILE A 31 -1.05 -21.14 -9.70
C ILE A 31 -0.44 -21.56 -11.06
N SER A 32 0.63 -22.37 -11.05
CA SER A 32 1.34 -22.84 -12.26
C SER A 32 1.68 -21.71 -13.26
N THR A 33 1.94 -20.51 -12.74
CA THR A 33 2.30 -19.32 -13.49
C THR A 33 3.72 -18.90 -13.16
N ALA A 34 4.45 -18.37 -14.14
CA ALA A 34 5.77 -17.83 -13.92
C ALA A 34 5.71 -16.61 -12.97
N LYS A 35 6.63 -16.56 -11.99
CA LYS A 35 6.70 -15.46 -11.02
C LYS A 35 6.66 -14.04 -11.62
N PRO A 36 7.32 -13.75 -12.77
CA PRO A 36 7.21 -12.44 -13.41
C PRO A 36 5.79 -12.03 -13.79
N GLU A 37 4.93 -12.96 -14.23
CA GLU A 37 3.54 -12.66 -14.60
C GLU A 37 2.69 -12.34 -13.36
N ILE A 38 2.94 -13.04 -12.25
CA ILE A 38 2.30 -12.73 -10.96
C ILE A 38 2.68 -11.33 -10.50
N LEU A 39 3.98 -11.00 -10.56
CA LEU A 39 4.48 -9.68 -10.19
C LEU A 39 3.92 -8.58 -11.10
N ASP A 40 3.76 -8.84 -12.39
CA ASP A 40 3.13 -7.89 -13.31
C ASP A 40 1.65 -7.67 -12.98
N GLY A 41 0.89 -8.74 -12.72
CA GLY A 41 -0.50 -8.64 -12.32
C GLY A 41 -0.67 -7.89 -10.99
N ILE A 42 0.23 -8.06 -10.02
CA ILE A 42 0.26 -7.26 -8.79
C ILE A 42 0.55 -5.79 -9.11
N ARG A 43 1.60 -5.52 -9.91
CA ARG A 43 2.00 -4.17 -10.30
C ARG A 43 0.90 -3.39 -11.00
N GLN A 44 0.10 -4.02 -11.86
CA GLN A 44 -0.98 -3.36 -12.60
C GLN A 44 -2.20 -3.00 -11.74
N ASN A 45 -2.32 -3.61 -10.56
CA ASN A 45 -3.46 -3.46 -9.66
C ASN A 45 -3.09 -2.80 -8.33
N LEU A 46 -1.81 -2.65 -8.05
CA LEU A 46 -1.28 -1.82 -6.98
C LEU A 46 -1.18 -0.37 -7.47
N ASP A 47 -1.95 0.54 -6.87
CA ASP A 47 -2.03 1.94 -7.26
C ASP A 47 -1.34 2.89 -6.26
N ALA A 48 -0.43 2.37 -5.44
CA ALA A 48 0.39 3.16 -4.52
C ALA A 48 1.16 4.31 -5.23
N GLY A 49 1.47 4.15 -6.52
CA GLY A 49 2.15 5.13 -7.36
C GLY A 49 1.34 6.41 -7.64
N VAL A 50 0.04 6.38 -7.40
CA VAL A 50 -0.84 7.56 -7.50
C VAL A 50 -1.38 8.00 -6.14
N PHE A 51 -0.82 7.49 -5.04
CA PHE A 51 -1.30 7.76 -3.69
C PHE A 51 -1.30 9.25 -3.34
N ASN A 52 -0.41 10.05 -3.93
CA ASN A 52 -0.43 11.51 -3.76
C ASN A 52 -1.75 12.14 -4.24
N LYS A 53 -2.37 11.64 -5.30
CA LYS A 53 -3.66 12.14 -5.81
C LYS A 53 -4.80 11.70 -4.91
N HIS A 54 -4.77 10.45 -4.44
CA HIS A 54 -5.73 9.95 -3.45
C HIS A 54 -5.64 10.75 -2.15
N ASN A 55 -4.42 11.06 -1.72
CA ASN A 55 -4.19 11.84 -0.53
C ASN A 55 -4.81 13.23 -0.62
N GLN A 56 -4.69 13.90 -1.77
CA GLN A 56 -5.33 15.20 -2.03
C GLN A 56 -6.87 15.19 -1.94
N THR A 57 -7.51 14.02 -2.04
CA THR A 57 -8.98 13.87 -1.91
C THR A 57 -9.43 13.41 -0.52
N GLY A 58 -8.50 13.34 0.44
CA GLY A 58 -8.76 12.98 1.83
C GLY A 58 -8.41 11.55 2.21
N ILE A 59 -7.90 10.73 1.28
CA ILE A 59 -7.49 9.35 1.59
C ILE A 59 -6.21 9.37 2.42
N VAL A 60 -6.22 8.71 3.57
CA VAL A 60 -5.08 8.65 4.50
C VAL A 60 -4.49 7.24 4.61
N GLU A 61 -5.24 6.21 4.22
CA GLU A 61 -4.80 4.82 4.22
C GLU A 61 -5.47 4.08 3.06
N VAL A 62 -4.77 3.13 2.47
CA VAL A 62 -5.28 2.23 1.44
C VAL A 62 -4.85 0.82 1.77
N ARG A 63 -5.74 -0.14 1.54
CA ARG A 63 -5.49 -1.57 1.72
C ARG A 63 -5.79 -2.29 0.42
N ALA A 64 -4.77 -2.86 -0.20
CA ALA A 64 -4.90 -3.73 -1.36
C ALA A 64 -4.71 -5.18 -0.94
N THR A 65 -5.64 -6.05 -1.34
CA THR A 65 -5.58 -7.49 -1.09
C THR A 65 -5.51 -8.23 -2.42
N PHE A 66 -4.58 -9.17 -2.52
CA PHE A 66 -4.41 -10.07 -3.67
C PHE A 66 -4.59 -11.51 -3.19
N LYS A 67 -5.37 -12.30 -3.93
CA LYS A 67 -5.58 -13.72 -3.59
C LYS A 67 -5.34 -14.58 -4.80
N ALA A 68 -4.57 -15.64 -4.64
CA ALA A 68 -4.43 -16.69 -5.63
C ALA A 68 -5.29 -17.89 -5.23
N ILE A 69 -6.17 -18.30 -6.16
CA ILE A 69 -7.13 -19.37 -5.94
C ILE A 69 -6.99 -20.40 -7.06
N ARG A 70 -6.98 -21.69 -6.72
CA ARG A 70 -7.01 -22.79 -7.68
C ARG A 70 -7.97 -23.86 -7.16
N ASP A 71 -8.89 -24.33 -8.00
CA ASP A 71 -9.89 -25.35 -7.63
C ASP A 71 -10.66 -25.01 -6.34
N SER A 72 -10.95 -23.72 -6.13
CA SER A 72 -11.57 -23.14 -4.91
C SER A 72 -10.70 -23.14 -3.65
N GLU A 73 -9.46 -23.63 -3.72
CA GLU A 73 -8.47 -23.54 -2.64
C GLU A 73 -7.75 -22.19 -2.69
N LEU A 74 -7.70 -21.48 -1.56
CA LEU A 74 -6.86 -20.31 -1.38
C LEU A 74 -5.42 -20.76 -1.18
N LEU A 75 -4.55 -20.43 -2.14
CA LEU A 75 -3.14 -20.81 -2.12
C LEU A 75 -2.32 -19.81 -1.31
N TRP A 76 -2.58 -18.52 -1.53
CA TRP A 76 -2.01 -17.43 -0.75
C TRP A 76 -2.87 -16.19 -0.83
N GLU A 77 -2.75 -15.36 0.21
CA GLU A 77 -3.29 -14.02 0.31
C GLU A 77 -2.15 -13.05 0.61
N LEU A 78 -2.12 -11.94 -0.10
CA LEU A 78 -1.20 -10.83 0.12
C LEU A 78 -2.02 -9.58 0.44
N GLU A 79 -1.87 -9.02 1.64
CA GLU A 79 -2.40 -7.71 1.99
C GLU A 79 -1.28 -6.69 2.02
N ILE A 80 -1.49 -5.56 1.35
CA ILE A 80 -0.56 -4.44 1.27
C ILE A 80 -1.30 -3.23 1.81
N ILE A 81 -0.75 -2.63 2.87
CA ILE A 81 -1.28 -1.43 3.49
C ILE A 81 -0.30 -0.31 3.21
N TRP A 82 -0.80 0.86 2.80
CA TRP A 82 0.00 2.08 2.80
C TRP A 82 -0.81 3.25 3.32
N ASP A 83 -0.13 4.16 3.99
CA ASP A 83 -0.75 5.28 4.67
C ASP A 83 0.10 6.56 4.59
N ALA A 84 -0.52 7.66 5.02
CA ALA A 84 0.09 8.97 5.11
C ALA A 84 0.15 9.39 6.58
N ASP A 85 1.35 9.69 7.07
CA ASP A 85 1.57 10.18 8.44
C ASP A 85 2.38 11.47 8.41
N ASN A 86 1.96 12.42 9.24
CA ASN A 86 2.60 13.70 9.40
C ASN A 86 2.80 13.95 10.90
N PRO A 87 3.85 13.36 11.50
CA PRO A 87 4.11 13.53 12.93
C PRO A 87 4.32 15.00 13.24
N VAL A 88 3.37 15.62 13.96
CA VAL A 88 3.50 17.00 14.41
C VAL A 88 4.59 17.03 15.49
N PRO A 89 5.54 17.98 15.45
CA PRO A 89 6.60 18.12 16.44
C PRO A 89 6.03 18.69 17.76
N SER A 90 5.12 17.96 18.39
CA SER A 90 4.70 18.21 19.77
C SER A 90 5.74 17.68 20.76
N ASP A 91 6.53 16.69 20.34
CA ASP A 91 7.67 16.18 21.08
C ASP A 91 8.97 16.66 20.41
N LYS A 92 9.72 17.51 21.09
CA LYS A 92 11.05 18.01 20.69
C LYS A 92 12.11 16.90 20.47
N SER A 93 11.71 15.63 20.56
CA SER A 93 12.51 14.42 20.30
C SER A 93 12.23 13.75 18.95
N ASN A 94 11.12 14.06 18.26
CA ASN A 94 10.77 13.39 17.00
C ASN A 94 11.15 14.24 15.79
N ALA A 95 12.37 14.03 15.29
CA ALA A 95 12.87 14.59 14.04
C ALA A 95 12.27 13.93 12.78
N GLN A 96 11.19 13.13 12.92
CA GLN A 96 10.55 12.48 11.79
C GLN A 96 9.81 13.51 10.95
N THR A 97 10.10 13.52 9.65
CA THR A 97 9.34 14.29 8.68
C THR A 97 8.07 13.55 8.30
N ALA A 98 7.16 14.27 7.64
CA ALA A 98 6.04 13.65 6.95
C ALA A 98 6.52 12.45 6.11
N HIS A 99 5.71 11.42 6.00
CA HIS A 99 6.07 10.24 5.22
C HIS A 99 4.86 9.47 4.72
N TYR A 100 5.10 8.64 3.70
CA TYR A 100 4.22 7.52 3.40
C TYR A 100 4.76 6.26 4.07
N GLY A 101 3.90 5.56 4.79
CA GLY A 101 4.19 4.26 5.40
C GLY A 101 3.69 3.11 4.53
N TYR A 102 4.29 1.93 4.69
CA TYR A 102 3.75 0.69 4.14
C TYR A 102 4.04 -0.53 4.99
N GLU A 103 3.16 -1.51 4.87
CA GLU A 103 3.30 -2.85 5.41
C GLU A 103 2.82 -3.89 4.37
N VAL A 104 3.43 -5.07 4.39
CA VAL A 104 3.06 -6.18 3.52
C VAL A 104 2.86 -7.43 4.37
N TYR A 105 1.70 -8.04 4.24
CA TYR A 105 1.30 -9.25 4.94
C TYR A 105 1.07 -10.37 3.93
N LYS A 106 1.60 -11.55 4.20
CA LYS A 106 1.28 -12.79 3.46
C LYS A 106 0.58 -13.74 4.43
N ASN A 107 -0.62 -14.21 4.08
CA ASN A 107 -1.43 -15.11 4.91
C ASN A 107 -1.56 -14.60 6.36
N ASN A 108 -1.89 -13.31 6.54
CA ASN A 108 -2.00 -12.62 7.83
C ASN A 108 -0.69 -12.48 8.63
N ILE A 109 0.47 -12.81 8.05
CA ILE A 109 1.78 -12.64 8.69
C ILE A 109 2.51 -11.48 8.02
N ARG A 110 2.97 -10.48 8.79
CA ARG A 110 3.76 -9.37 8.23
C ARG A 110 5.10 -9.89 7.71
N VAL A 111 5.32 -9.77 6.40
CA VAL A 111 6.54 -10.20 5.70
C VAL A 111 7.43 -9.03 5.29
N ALA A 112 6.90 -7.80 5.27
CA ALA A 112 7.70 -6.59 5.12
C ALA A 112 7.05 -5.39 5.82
N GLY A 113 7.89 -4.42 6.19
CA GLY A 113 7.50 -3.22 6.93
C GLY A 113 7.56 -3.38 8.46
N PRO A 114 7.29 -2.30 9.23
CA PRO A 114 6.89 -0.98 8.74
C PRO A 114 8.03 -0.33 7.96
N GLY A 115 7.73 0.12 6.74
CA GLY A 115 8.66 0.81 5.86
C GLY A 115 8.18 2.20 5.55
N HIS A 116 9.11 3.13 5.31
CA HIS A 116 8.79 4.54 5.14
C HIS A 116 9.43 5.13 3.88
N ILE A 117 8.73 6.09 3.28
CA ILE A 117 9.23 7.08 2.33
C ILE A 117 9.13 8.44 3.00
N PHE A 118 10.25 8.91 3.55
CA PHE A 118 10.28 10.22 4.24
C PHE A 118 10.30 11.35 3.22
N PHE A 119 9.68 12.47 3.57
CA PHE A 119 9.73 13.68 2.77
C PHE A 119 10.80 14.65 3.28
N GLU A 120 11.21 15.59 2.43
CA GLU A 120 11.95 16.78 2.86
C GLU A 120 11.15 17.59 3.90
N LYS A 121 11.83 18.30 4.80
CA LYS A 121 11.22 18.94 6.00
C LYS A 121 10.12 19.95 5.69
N ASN A 122 10.15 20.56 4.51
CA ASN A 122 9.20 21.58 4.06
C ASN A 122 7.93 20.99 3.43
N ILE A 123 7.86 19.68 3.24
CA ILE A 123 6.71 19.01 2.64
C ILE A 123 5.74 18.60 3.74
N ILE A 124 4.51 19.09 3.61
CA ILE A 124 3.39 18.77 4.49
C ILE A 124 2.39 17.96 3.67
N LEU A 125 1.91 16.85 4.26
CA LEU A 125 0.88 16.05 3.65
C LEU A 125 -0.48 16.75 3.76
N PRO A 126 -1.24 16.90 2.66
CA PRO A 126 -2.59 17.48 2.68
C PRO A 126 -3.52 16.79 3.67
N HIS A 127 -3.45 15.45 3.71
CA HIS A 127 -4.21 14.63 4.63
C HIS A 127 -3.29 13.56 5.22
N TYR A 128 -3.48 13.24 6.49
CA TYR A 128 -2.64 12.26 7.18
C TYR A 128 -3.43 11.66 8.33
N ARG A 129 -2.99 10.49 8.81
CA ARG A 129 -3.56 9.83 9.97
C ARG A 129 -3.45 10.72 11.20
N ILE A 130 -4.52 10.80 11.99
CA ILE A 130 -4.51 11.50 13.28
C ILE A 130 -4.74 10.47 14.38
N LYS A 131 -3.85 10.47 15.38
CA LYS A 131 -3.97 9.58 16.52
C LYS A 131 -5.33 9.74 17.20
N ASN A 132 -5.97 8.63 17.55
CA ASN A 132 -7.29 8.55 18.17
C ASN A 132 -8.48 8.95 17.29
N ILE A 133 -8.26 9.31 16.02
CA ILE A 133 -9.36 9.47 15.06
C ILE A 133 -9.47 8.18 14.24
N GLY A 134 -10.66 7.57 14.27
CA GLY A 134 -10.93 6.35 13.52
C GLY A 134 -10.92 6.57 12.00
N LEU A 135 -10.83 5.49 11.25
CA LEU A 135 -10.93 5.51 9.79
C LEU A 135 -12.33 5.07 9.33
N ILE A 136 -12.77 5.60 8.20
CA ILE A 136 -13.96 5.16 7.48
C ILE A 136 -13.59 4.82 6.03
N GLU A 137 -14.12 3.70 5.53
CA GLU A 137 -13.91 3.30 4.14
C GLU A 137 -14.63 4.26 3.19
N ASP A 138 -13.92 4.73 2.17
CA ASP A 138 -14.48 5.47 1.05
C ASP A 138 -14.92 4.48 -0.05
N LEU A 139 -16.21 4.15 -0.02
CA LEU A 139 -16.82 3.20 -0.95
C LEU A 139 -16.88 3.72 -2.40
N SER A 140 -16.66 5.02 -2.64
CA SER A 140 -16.70 5.59 -3.99
C SER A 140 -15.50 5.22 -4.87
N LEU A 141 -14.40 4.79 -4.26
CA LEU A 141 -13.16 4.47 -4.96
C LEU A 141 -12.82 2.99 -4.97
N LYS A 142 -13.67 2.11 -4.42
CA LYS A 142 -13.40 0.67 -4.34
C LYS A 142 -13.10 0.08 -5.71
N LEU A 143 -11.95 -0.58 -5.83
CA LEU A 143 -11.53 -1.26 -7.04
C LEU A 143 -11.48 -2.76 -6.79
N SER A 144 -11.98 -3.56 -7.73
CA SER A 144 -11.83 -5.00 -7.69
C SER A 144 -11.59 -5.53 -9.09
N LYS A 145 -10.60 -6.41 -9.24
CA LYS A 145 -10.32 -7.09 -10.51
C LYS A 145 -10.07 -8.57 -10.25
N SER A 146 -10.48 -9.40 -11.20
CA SER A 146 -10.24 -10.84 -11.20
C SER A 146 -9.79 -11.24 -12.60
N GLY A 147 -8.80 -12.13 -12.68
CA GLY A 147 -8.28 -12.62 -13.94
C GLY A 147 -7.75 -14.04 -13.81
N LYS A 148 -7.93 -14.84 -14.87
CA LYS A 148 -7.25 -16.14 -14.98
C LYS A 148 -5.76 -15.92 -15.05
N MET A 149 -5.01 -16.76 -14.35
CA MET A 149 -3.55 -16.73 -14.30
C MET A 149 -3.05 -18.17 -14.17
N GLY A 150 -2.43 -18.69 -15.23
CA GLY A 150 -2.06 -20.11 -15.32
C GLY A 150 -3.26 -21.03 -15.21
N ASN A 151 -3.21 -21.99 -14.28
CA ASN A 151 -4.33 -22.88 -13.98
C ASN A 151 -5.21 -22.38 -12.82
N GLY A 152 -4.95 -21.18 -12.30
CA GLY A 152 -5.70 -20.56 -11.22
C GLY A 152 -6.35 -19.25 -11.64
N THR A 153 -6.82 -18.54 -10.62
CA THR A 153 -7.34 -17.17 -10.71
C THR A 153 -6.62 -16.31 -9.69
N MET A 154 -6.25 -15.10 -10.10
CA MET A 154 -5.81 -14.06 -9.17
C MET A 154 -6.93 -13.02 -9.05
N THR A 155 -7.34 -12.74 -7.81
CA THR A 155 -8.25 -11.64 -7.50
C THR A 155 -7.48 -10.52 -6.80
N SER A 156 -7.94 -9.29 -6.99
CA SER A 156 -7.43 -8.11 -6.32
C SER A 156 -8.59 -7.23 -5.87
N GLU A 157 -8.49 -6.67 -4.67
CA GLU A 157 -9.44 -5.72 -4.10
C GLU A 157 -8.67 -4.59 -3.43
N THR A 158 -8.99 -3.34 -3.74
CA THR A 158 -8.39 -2.16 -3.11
C THR A 158 -9.47 -1.34 -2.42
N ARG A 159 -9.24 -1.08 -1.14
CA ARG A 159 -10.12 -0.30 -0.25
C ARG A 159 -9.40 0.95 0.22
N TYR A 160 -10.09 2.07 0.21
CA TYR A 160 -9.54 3.39 0.50
C TYR A 160 -10.17 3.92 1.77
N PHE A 161 -9.39 4.60 2.61
CA PHE A 161 -9.84 5.03 3.92
C PHE A 161 -9.58 6.51 4.15
N LYS A 162 -10.58 7.20 4.68
CA LYS A 162 -10.54 8.59 5.14
C LYS A 162 -10.58 8.64 6.66
N LEU A 163 -10.18 9.76 7.24
CA LEU A 163 -10.48 10.03 8.64
C LEU A 163 -12.00 10.10 8.83
N LYS A 164 -12.50 9.47 9.90
CA LYS A 164 -13.86 9.66 10.36
C LYS A 164 -14.02 11.12 10.75
N LYS A 165 -15.01 11.81 10.16
CA LYS A 165 -15.34 13.18 10.55
C LYS A 165 -15.68 13.20 12.05
N LEU A 166 -15.13 14.19 12.75
CA LEU A 166 -15.50 14.51 14.13
C LEU A 166 -16.93 15.05 14.18
#